data_AF-A0A832C6N7-F1
#
_entry.id   AF-A0A832C6N7-F1
#
_cell.length_a   1.000
_cell.length_b   1.000
_cell.length_c   1.000
_cell.angle_alpha   90.00
_cell.angle_beta   90.00
_cell.angle_gamma   90.00
#
_symmetry.space_group_name_H-M   'P 1'
#
loop_
_entity.id
_entity.type
_entity.pdbx_description
1 polymer ?
#
loop_
_entity_poly.entity_id
_entity_poly.type
_entity_poly.pdbx_seq_one_letter_code
_entity_poly.pdbx_strand_id
1 'polypeptide(L)'
;MAPGANPAGGPAALPAFEGGAGQAPPPGGTHLAGGQAATAREPMLLVKRTVVYVQAVLLLAMGVLGFALGYVMGQARARVQARQAAEEAAETPPVVVQGTLVYEKAPGELAPDEDAVALALPTNMQPDIRFQARGLRPDDRWERDRTPGLEAIASLGGDYARANAEGRVELVVRKPGDYYLLLISKHADRRPGDGVRPRDATELSAYFESPLDLLGTKKYDWSVQHFSGTPSPFNHSFGKDEQ
;
A
#
# COMPACT_ATOMS: atom_id res chain seq x y z
N MET A 1 -26.46 19.58 48.38
CA MET A 1 -25.77 18.28 48.53
C MET A 1 -25.40 17.78 47.14
N ALA A 2 -24.19 17.45 46.75
CA ALA A 2 -22.82 17.68 47.19
C ALA A 2 -21.98 17.35 45.93
N PRO A 3 -21.08 18.21 45.45
CA PRO A 3 -20.29 17.94 44.24
C PRO A 3 -19.03 17.13 44.59
N GLY A 4 -18.83 16.01 43.90
CA GLY A 4 -17.62 15.19 44.00
C GLY A 4 -16.63 15.55 42.88
N ALA A 5 -15.69 16.42 43.20
CA ALA A 5 -14.47 16.64 42.42
C ALA A 5 -13.44 15.54 42.74
N ASN A 6 -12.74 15.02 41.74
CA ASN A 6 -11.46 14.32 41.90
C ASN A 6 -10.61 14.48 40.63
N PRO A 7 -9.27 14.46 40.73
CA PRO A 7 -8.42 15.44 40.06
C PRO A 7 -7.41 14.78 39.10
N ALA A 8 -6.78 15.65 38.32
CA ALA A 8 -5.38 15.61 37.88
C ALA A 8 -4.65 14.24 37.85
N GLY A 9 -4.40 13.77 36.64
CA GLY A 9 -3.19 13.04 36.25
C GLY A 9 -3.04 13.24 34.74
N GLY A 10 -1.94 13.70 34.15
CA GLY A 10 -0.57 13.97 34.55
C GLY A 10 0.16 14.07 33.19
N PRO A 11 0.97 15.10 32.91
CA PRO A 11 1.59 15.24 31.59
C PRO A 11 2.68 14.17 31.42
N ALA A 12 2.56 13.36 30.37
CA ALA A 12 3.62 12.43 29.95
C ALA A 12 4.85 13.25 29.53
N ALA A 13 5.92 13.09 30.30
CA ALA A 13 7.18 13.76 30.17
C ALA A 13 7.89 13.39 28.86
N LEU A 14 8.45 14.43 28.23
CA LEU A 14 9.40 14.34 27.11
C LEU A 14 10.73 13.74 27.61
N PRO A 15 11.45 12.95 26.81
CA PRO A 15 12.81 12.54 27.15
C PRO A 15 13.76 13.74 27.10
N ALA A 16 14.45 13.96 28.21
CA ALA A 16 15.50 14.95 28.38
C ALA A 16 16.76 14.55 27.57
N PHE A 17 17.30 15.50 26.81
CA PHE A 17 18.66 15.41 26.28
C PHE A 17 19.65 15.65 27.43
N GLU A 18 20.31 14.58 27.87
CA GLU A 18 21.42 14.64 28.82
C GLU A 18 22.67 15.21 28.12
N GLY A 19 23.04 16.42 28.52
CA GLY A 19 24.31 17.04 28.18
C GLY A 19 25.46 16.38 28.94
N GLY A 20 26.31 15.67 28.22
CA GLY A 20 27.61 15.20 28.72
C GLY A 20 28.66 16.31 28.62
N ALA A 21 28.74 17.16 29.64
CA ALA A 21 29.88 18.05 29.87
C ALA A 21 30.53 17.69 31.21
N GLY A 22 31.85 17.49 31.20
CA GLY A 22 32.67 17.56 32.41
C GLY A 22 33.35 16.26 32.81
N GLN A 23 34.49 15.97 32.18
CA GLN A 23 35.55 15.22 32.87
C GLN A 23 36.72 16.17 33.12
N ALA A 24 36.92 16.48 34.40
CA ALA A 24 37.99 17.31 34.91
C ALA A 24 39.36 16.59 34.88
N PRO A 25 40.47 17.33 34.74
CA PRO A 25 41.82 16.78 34.68
C PRO A 25 42.45 16.58 36.07
N PRO A 26 43.36 15.60 36.27
CA PRO A 26 44.26 15.56 37.42
C PRO A 26 45.50 16.45 37.24
N PRO A 27 46.14 16.88 38.35
CA PRO A 27 47.16 17.92 38.37
C PRO A 27 48.60 17.39 38.32
N GLY A 28 49.51 18.24 37.84
CA GLY A 28 50.83 18.42 38.44
C GLY A 28 51.92 17.39 38.09
N GLY A 29 52.75 17.75 37.10
CA GLY A 29 54.02 17.08 36.82
C GLY A 29 54.96 18.01 36.04
N THR A 30 55.57 18.95 36.74
CA THR A 30 56.59 19.86 36.22
C THR A 30 57.85 19.05 35.86
N HIS A 31 58.18 18.94 34.57
CA HIS A 31 59.55 18.68 34.14
C HIS A 31 60.02 19.81 33.22
N LEU A 32 61.05 20.49 33.72
CA LEU A 32 61.76 21.59 33.10
C LEU A 32 62.54 21.13 31.87
N ALA A 33 62.62 22.06 30.92
CA ALA A 33 63.78 22.34 30.07
C ALA A 33 64.20 21.29 29.03
N GLY A 34 64.12 21.71 27.76
CA GLY A 34 65.13 21.32 26.77
C GLY A 34 64.59 21.06 25.37
N GLY A 35 64.84 22.00 24.47
CA GLY A 35 65.23 21.63 23.10
C GLY A 35 64.17 21.74 22.00
N GLN A 36 64.41 22.71 21.13
CA GLN A 36 64.19 22.68 19.69
C GLN A 36 62.74 22.82 19.18
N ALA A 37 62.43 24.06 18.79
CA ALA A 37 61.48 24.36 17.73
C ALA A 37 61.96 23.73 16.40
N ALA A 38 61.53 22.51 16.11
CA ALA A 38 61.54 21.96 14.77
C ALA A 38 60.21 22.31 14.12
N THR A 39 60.18 23.39 13.35
CA THR A 39 59.12 23.64 12.36
C THR A 39 59.09 22.46 11.40
N ALA A 40 58.19 21.51 11.63
CA ALA A 40 57.87 20.44 10.71
C ALA A 40 57.30 21.11 9.44
N ARG A 41 58.19 21.40 8.49
CA ARG A 41 57.80 21.74 7.12
C ARG A 41 57.00 20.55 6.61
N GLU A 42 55.69 20.71 6.46
CA GLU A 42 54.89 19.76 5.72
C GLU A 42 55.57 19.57 4.35
N PRO A 43 55.97 18.33 3.99
CA PRO A 43 56.59 18.10 2.70
C PRO A 43 55.56 18.42 1.63
N MET A 44 55.66 19.62 1.04
CA MET A 44 54.86 20.02 -0.11
C MET A 44 55.18 19.06 -1.25
N LEU A 45 54.30 18.07 -1.43
CA LEU A 45 54.40 17.09 -2.48
C LEU A 45 54.02 17.78 -3.78
N LEU A 46 55.02 18.25 -4.55
CA LEU A 46 54.81 18.79 -5.89
C LEU A 46 54.37 17.66 -6.83
N VAL A 47 53.08 17.37 -6.83
CA VAL A 47 52.47 16.44 -7.79
C VAL A 47 52.26 17.18 -9.11
N LYS A 48 52.80 16.64 -10.20
CA LYS A 48 52.53 17.16 -11.55
C LYS A 48 51.03 17.11 -11.82
N ARG A 49 50.43 18.23 -12.24
CA ARG A 49 48.99 18.37 -12.54
C ARG A 49 48.45 17.27 -13.46
N THR A 50 49.28 16.80 -14.39
CA THR A 50 48.96 15.67 -15.27
C THR A 50 48.57 14.40 -14.52
N VAL A 51 49.22 14.09 -13.39
CA VAL A 51 48.91 12.90 -12.58
C VAL A 51 47.51 13.00 -11.97
N VAL A 52 47.13 14.19 -11.48
CA VAL A 52 45.79 14.43 -10.91
C VAL A 52 44.71 14.27 -11.99
N TYR A 53 44.93 14.79 -13.20
CA TYR A 53 43.98 14.63 -14.30
C TYR A 53 43.85 13.17 -14.74
N VAL A 54 44.97 12.44 -14.86
CA VAL A 54 44.94 11.01 -15.21
C VAL A 54 44.17 10.22 -14.15
N GLN A 55 44.39 10.48 -12.86
CA GLN A 55 43.68 9.81 -11.78
C GLN A 55 42.17 10.12 -11.79
N ALA A 56 41.79 11.39 -12.02
CA ALA A 56 40.38 11.78 -12.11
C ALA A 56 39.66 11.09 -13.29
N VAL A 57 40.31 11.01 -14.45
CA VAL A 57 39.78 10.29 -15.62
C VAL A 57 39.63 8.80 -15.33
N LEU A 58 40.61 8.19 -14.65
CA LEU A 58 40.56 6.77 -14.28
C LEU A 58 39.40 6.46 -13.32
N LEU A 59 39.19 7.32 -12.32
CA LEU A 59 38.06 7.19 -11.39
C LEU A 59 36.71 7.35 -12.11
N LEU A 60 36.59 8.34 -13.00
CA LEU A 60 35.38 8.53 -13.80
C LEU A 60 35.09 7.30 -14.67
N ALA A 61 36.12 6.76 -15.34
CA ALA A 61 35.98 5.57 -16.18
C ALA A 61 35.52 4.35 -15.39
N MET A 62 36.07 4.11 -14.18
CA MET A 62 35.62 3.02 -13.31
C MET A 62 34.17 3.22 -12.84
N GLY A 63 33.77 4.45 -12.52
CA GLY A 63 32.39 4.77 -12.13
C GLY A 63 31.39 4.48 -13.24
N VAL A 64 31.69 4.93 -14.47
CA VAL A 64 30.85 4.67 -15.65
C VAL A 64 30.78 3.17 -15.95
N LEU A 65 31.90 2.45 -15.88
CA LEU A 65 31.93 1.02 -16.13
C LEU A 65 31.11 0.25 -15.09
N GLY A 66 31.28 0.57 -13.80
CA GLY A 66 30.50 -0.04 -12.71
C GLY A 66 29.00 0.22 -12.85
N PHE A 67 28.61 1.45 -13.21
CA PHE A 67 27.23 1.81 -13.48
C PHE A 67 26.66 1.03 -14.67
N ALA A 68 27.39 0.93 -15.77
CA ALA A 68 26.97 0.19 -16.96
C ALA A 68 26.76 -1.30 -16.66
N LEU A 69 27.71 -1.93 -15.95
CA LEU A 69 27.54 -3.33 -15.51
C LEU A 69 26.34 -3.49 -14.58
N GLY A 70 26.17 -2.61 -13.60
CA GLY A 70 25.02 -2.62 -12.69
C GLY A 70 23.69 -2.49 -13.43
N TYR A 71 23.62 -1.59 -14.41
CA TYR A 71 22.43 -1.36 -15.25
C TYR A 71 22.08 -2.60 -16.08
N VAL A 72 23.06 -3.22 -16.75
CA VAL A 72 22.84 -4.43 -17.55
C VAL A 72 22.41 -5.61 -16.66
N MET A 73 23.03 -5.79 -15.50
CA MET A 73 22.66 -6.83 -14.54
C MET A 73 21.25 -6.62 -13.97
N GLY A 74 20.88 -5.35 -13.72
CA GLY A 74 19.55 -4.96 -13.27
C GLY A 74 18.47 -5.27 -14.32
N GLN A 75 18.72 -4.91 -15.59
CA GLN A 75 17.80 -5.23 -16.68
C GLN A 75 17.65 -6.73 -16.92
N ALA A 76 18.74 -7.51 -16.81
CA ALA A 76 18.69 -8.95 -16.96
C ALA A 76 17.80 -9.61 -15.90
N ARG A 77 17.93 -9.21 -14.62
CA ARG A 77 17.08 -9.71 -13.54
C ARG A 77 15.61 -9.34 -13.72
N ALA A 78 15.33 -8.08 -14.10
CA ALA A 78 13.97 -7.63 -14.38
C ALA A 78 13.32 -8.44 -15.51
N ARG A 79 14.06 -8.75 -16.59
CA ARG A 79 13.57 -9.57 -17.70
C ARG A 79 13.32 -11.03 -17.30
N VAL A 80 14.19 -11.63 -16.49
CA VAL A 80 13.98 -13.00 -16.00
C VAL A 80 12.76 -13.09 -15.09
N GLN A 81 12.58 -12.14 -14.17
CA GLN A 81 11.36 -12.06 -13.35
C GLN A 81 10.10 -11.85 -14.19
N ALA A 82 10.13 -10.94 -15.17
CA ALA A 82 9.00 -10.73 -16.06
C ALA A 82 8.66 -11.99 -16.88
N ARG A 83 9.66 -12.74 -17.32
CA ARG A 83 9.46 -13.99 -18.06
C ARG A 83 8.89 -15.09 -17.16
N GLN A 84 9.39 -15.26 -15.94
CA GLN A 84 8.86 -16.22 -14.98
C GLN A 84 7.42 -15.88 -14.59
N ALA A 85 7.10 -14.61 -14.35
CA ALA A 85 5.73 -14.16 -14.09
C ALA A 85 4.81 -14.39 -15.29
N ALA A 86 5.30 -14.21 -16.53
CA ALA A 86 4.54 -14.49 -17.75
C ALA A 86 4.31 -15.99 -17.97
N GLU A 87 5.29 -16.83 -17.63
CA GLU A 87 5.21 -18.29 -17.75
C GLU A 87 4.23 -18.86 -16.71
N GLU A 88 4.30 -18.39 -15.45
CA GLU A 88 3.34 -18.74 -14.40
C GLU A 88 1.91 -18.23 -14.71
N ALA A 89 1.78 -17.06 -15.33
CA ALA A 89 0.50 -16.53 -15.81
C ALA A 89 -0.04 -17.27 -17.05
N ALA A 90 0.83 -17.93 -17.83
CA ALA A 90 0.43 -18.75 -18.97
C ALA A 90 -0.04 -20.15 -18.52
N GLU A 91 0.46 -20.66 -17.39
CA GLU A 91 0.09 -21.97 -16.85
C GLU A 91 -1.25 -21.99 -16.13
N THR A 92 -1.72 -20.84 -15.61
CA THR A 92 -3.02 -20.78 -14.93
C THR A 92 -3.97 -19.83 -15.66
N PRO A 93 -5.03 -20.35 -16.32
CA PRO A 93 -5.97 -19.49 -17.02
C PRO A 93 -6.66 -18.54 -16.02
N PRO A 94 -6.93 -17.29 -16.43
CA PRO A 94 -7.66 -16.35 -15.59
C PRO A 94 -9.04 -16.90 -15.24
N VAL A 95 -9.49 -16.63 -14.01
CA VAL A 95 -10.75 -17.13 -13.49
C VAL A 95 -11.80 -16.03 -13.62
N VAL A 96 -12.84 -16.32 -14.41
CA VAL A 96 -13.98 -15.43 -14.56
C VAL A 96 -14.99 -15.71 -13.46
N VAL A 97 -15.34 -14.69 -12.68
CA VAL A 97 -16.31 -14.73 -11.59
C VAL A 97 -17.49 -13.88 -11.99
N GLN A 98 -18.68 -14.47 -12.05
CA GLN A 98 -19.91 -13.77 -12.43
C GLN A 98 -20.81 -13.60 -11.23
N GLY A 99 -21.46 -12.45 -11.13
CA GLY A 99 -22.33 -12.12 -10.01
C GLY A 99 -23.59 -11.42 -10.45
N THR A 100 -24.64 -11.52 -9.66
CA THR A 100 -25.82 -10.66 -9.75
C THR A 100 -26.04 -9.96 -8.42
N LEU A 101 -26.13 -8.64 -8.47
CA LEU A 101 -26.36 -7.74 -7.34
C LEU A 101 -27.77 -7.17 -7.42
N VAL A 102 -28.54 -7.40 -6.37
CA VAL A 102 -29.90 -6.87 -6.24
C VAL A 102 -30.05 -6.11 -4.92
N TYR A 103 -30.95 -5.15 -4.89
CA TYR A 103 -31.34 -4.45 -3.67
C TYR A 103 -32.85 -4.50 -3.49
N GLU A 104 -33.31 -4.26 -2.27
CA GLU A 104 -34.73 -4.16 -1.95
C GLU A 104 -35.17 -2.70 -2.11
N LYS A 105 -35.98 -2.44 -3.14
CA LYS A 105 -36.48 -1.10 -3.45
C LYS A 105 -37.68 -0.73 -2.57
N ALA A 106 -38.50 -1.72 -2.27
CA ALA A 106 -39.62 -1.66 -1.35
C ALA A 106 -39.74 -3.01 -0.63
N PRO A 107 -40.42 -3.11 0.53
CA PRO A 107 -40.54 -4.36 1.26
C PRO A 107 -41.02 -5.52 0.38
N GLY A 108 -40.15 -6.51 0.14
CA GLY A 108 -40.39 -7.68 -0.71
C GLY A 108 -40.20 -7.45 -2.22
N GLU A 109 -39.93 -6.24 -2.69
CA GLU A 109 -39.65 -5.90 -4.08
C GLU A 109 -38.14 -5.78 -4.33
N LEU A 110 -37.58 -6.81 -4.98
CA LEU A 110 -36.17 -6.81 -5.39
C LEU A 110 -36.00 -6.17 -6.77
N ALA A 111 -34.98 -5.33 -6.90
CA ALA A 111 -34.58 -4.69 -8.15
C ALA A 111 -33.07 -4.90 -8.40
N PRO A 112 -32.62 -4.94 -9.67
CA PRO A 112 -31.20 -4.96 -9.99
C PRO A 112 -30.50 -3.69 -9.48
N ASP A 113 -29.33 -3.83 -8.90
CA ASP A 113 -28.54 -2.72 -8.35
C ASP A 113 -27.56 -2.21 -9.41
N GLU A 114 -28.06 -1.40 -10.35
CA GLU A 114 -27.25 -0.79 -11.41
C GLU A 114 -26.15 0.09 -10.81
N ASP A 115 -24.94 0.07 -11.40
CA ASP A 115 -23.75 0.77 -10.93
C ASP A 115 -23.22 0.35 -9.53
N ALA A 116 -23.77 -0.71 -8.93
CA ALA A 116 -23.18 -1.33 -7.75
C ALA A 116 -21.75 -1.80 -8.04
N VAL A 117 -20.89 -1.78 -7.03
CA VAL A 117 -19.47 -2.07 -7.18
C VAL A 117 -19.16 -3.45 -6.64
N ALA A 118 -18.41 -4.24 -7.42
CA ALA A 118 -17.80 -5.48 -6.98
C ALA A 118 -16.28 -5.37 -7.12
N LEU A 119 -15.56 -5.80 -6.09
CA LEU A 119 -14.11 -5.75 -6.04
C LEU A 119 -13.58 -7.05 -5.44
N ALA A 120 -12.64 -7.69 -6.14
CA ALA A 120 -11.90 -8.84 -5.64
C ALA A 120 -10.46 -8.45 -5.28
N LEU A 121 -10.01 -8.80 -4.08
CA LEU A 121 -8.66 -8.55 -3.59
C LEU A 121 -8.03 -9.84 -3.06
N PRO A 122 -6.79 -10.20 -3.44
CA PRO A 122 -6.16 -11.42 -2.95
C PRO A 122 -5.89 -11.34 -1.43
N THR A 123 -6.24 -12.39 -0.69
CA THR A 123 -6.07 -12.43 0.78
C THR A 123 -4.61 -12.57 1.22
N ASN A 124 -3.76 -13.13 0.37
CA ASN A 124 -2.36 -13.43 0.64
C ASN A 124 -1.39 -12.33 0.21
N MET A 125 -1.89 -11.21 -0.32
CA MET A 125 -1.09 -10.11 -0.83
C MET A 125 -1.65 -8.77 -0.35
N GLN A 126 -0.77 -7.88 0.09
CA GLN A 126 -1.12 -6.52 0.47
C GLN A 126 -0.36 -5.54 -0.41
N PRO A 127 -0.95 -4.39 -0.75
CA PRO A 127 -0.27 -3.40 -1.57
C PRO A 127 0.78 -2.65 -0.75
N ASP A 128 1.93 -2.34 -1.36
CA ASP A 128 2.98 -1.51 -0.73
C ASP A 128 2.47 -0.08 -0.45
N ILE A 129 1.59 0.42 -1.33
CA ILE A 129 0.91 1.70 -1.21
C ILE A 129 -0.59 1.42 -1.23
N ARG A 130 -1.27 1.79 -0.16
CA ARG A 130 -2.72 1.59 -0.02
C ARG A 130 -3.48 2.34 -1.12
N PHE A 131 -4.59 1.75 -1.56
CA PHE A 131 -5.42 2.30 -2.61
C PHE A 131 -6.20 3.52 -2.14
N GLN A 132 -6.35 4.49 -3.03
CA GLN A 132 -7.24 5.63 -2.83
C GLN A 132 -8.68 5.24 -3.16
N ALA A 133 -9.64 5.66 -2.34
CA ALA A 133 -11.05 5.37 -2.55
C ALA A 133 -11.64 6.09 -3.79
N ARG A 134 -11.06 7.23 -4.18
CA ARG A 134 -11.53 8.04 -5.30
C ARG A 134 -11.50 7.25 -6.61
N GLY A 135 -12.63 7.23 -7.30
CA GLY A 135 -12.84 6.51 -8.57
C GLY A 135 -13.36 5.09 -8.39
N LEU A 136 -13.33 4.55 -7.16
CA LEU A 136 -13.78 3.19 -6.86
C LEU A 136 -15.19 3.16 -6.27
N ARG A 137 -15.72 4.30 -5.80
CA ARG A 137 -17.03 4.37 -5.15
C ARG A 137 -18.16 4.26 -6.18
N PRO A 138 -19.31 3.65 -5.83
CA PRO A 138 -20.47 3.60 -6.72
C PRO A 138 -20.93 5.00 -7.21
N ASP A 139 -20.74 6.03 -6.39
CA ASP A 139 -21.11 7.42 -6.70
C ASP A 139 -20.09 8.19 -7.52
N ASP A 140 -18.86 7.69 -7.65
CA ASP A 140 -17.86 8.32 -8.51
C ASP A 140 -18.24 8.14 -9.97
N ARG A 141 -17.98 9.18 -10.77
CA ARG A 141 -18.16 9.11 -12.23
C ARG A 141 -17.30 7.98 -12.78
N TRP A 142 -17.93 7.13 -13.59
CA TRP A 142 -17.22 6.13 -14.36
C TRP A 142 -16.41 6.82 -15.46
N GLU A 143 -15.17 7.17 -15.12
CA GLU A 143 -14.17 7.50 -16.12
C GLU A 143 -13.69 6.16 -16.69
N ARG A 144 -14.06 5.88 -17.94
CA ARG A 144 -13.67 4.65 -18.65
C ARG A 144 -12.14 4.51 -18.76
N ASP A 145 -11.42 5.61 -18.55
CA ASP A 145 -9.97 5.66 -18.53
C ASP A 145 -9.42 5.28 -17.15
N ARG A 146 -8.44 4.38 -17.17
CA ARG A 146 -7.87 3.70 -16.01
C ARG A 146 -7.44 4.69 -14.93
N THR A 147 -8.23 4.79 -13.88
CA THR A 147 -7.82 5.51 -12.68
C THR A 147 -6.63 4.77 -12.05
N PRO A 148 -5.66 5.49 -11.46
CA PRO A 148 -4.48 4.86 -10.84
C PRO A 148 -4.84 3.77 -9.82
N GLY A 149 -5.98 3.91 -9.12
CA GLY A 149 -6.47 2.90 -8.18
C GLY A 149 -6.82 1.57 -8.86
N LEU A 150 -7.47 1.60 -10.03
CA LEU A 150 -7.83 0.40 -10.77
C LEU A 150 -6.59 -0.36 -11.29
N GLU A 151 -5.58 0.37 -11.79
CA GLU A 151 -4.33 -0.25 -12.22
C GLU A 151 -3.58 -0.88 -11.04
N ALA A 152 -3.58 -0.20 -9.89
CA ALA A 152 -2.95 -0.72 -8.67
C ALA A 152 -3.63 -2.01 -8.20
N ILE A 153 -4.97 -2.06 -8.19
CA ILE A 153 -5.75 -3.28 -7.86
C ILE A 153 -5.43 -4.41 -8.83
N ALA A 154 -5.45 -4.13 -10.13
CA ALA A 154 -5.13 -5.11 -11.17
C ALA A 154 -3.68 -5.61 -11.08
N SER A 155 -2.74 -4.77 -10.63
CA SER A 155 -1.34 -5.13 -10.43
C SER A 155 -1.12 -6.03 -9.22
N LEU A 156 -1.96 -5.88 -8.18
CA LEU A 156 -1.99 -6.78 -7.01
C LEU A 156 -2.57 -8.16 -7.37
N GLY A 157 -3.23 -8.29 -8.53
CA GLY A 157 -3.93 -9.51 -8.96
C GLY A 157 -5.41 -9.53 -8.58
N GLY A 158 -5.93 -8.43 -8.03
CA GLY A 158 -7.36 -8.21 -7.86
C GLY A 158 -8.05 -7.75 -9.14
N ASP A 159 -9.35 -7.51 -9.06
CA ASP A 159 -10.14 -6.92 -10.14
C ASP A 159 -11.31 -6.09 -9.61
N TYR A 160 -11.85 -5.22 -10.46
CA TYR A 160 -12.94 -4.31 -10.16
C TYR A 160 -13.98 -4.32 -11.28
N ALA A 161 -15.26 -4.38 -10.91
CA ALA A 161 -16.37 -4.28 -11.85
C ALA A 161 -17.51 -3.42 -11.29
N ARG A 162 -18.26 -2.82 -12.22
CA ARG A 162 -19.55 -2.21 -11.93
C ARG A 162 -20.67 -3.06 -12.50
N ALA A 163 -21.76 -3.14 -11.74
CA ALA A 163 -22.96 -3.82 -12.13
C ALA A 163 -23.61 -3.06 -13.29
N ASN A 164 -24.05 -3.81 -14.29
CA ASN A 164 -24.80 -3.25 -15.40
C ASN A 164 -26.28 -2.99 -15.01
N ALA A 165 -27.11 -2.57 -15.97
CA ALA A 165 -28.54 -2.30 -15.75
C ALA A 165 -29.35 -3.51 -15.25
N GLU A 166 -28.86 -4.73 -15.45
CA GLU A 166 -29.46 -5.95 -14.90
C GLU A 166 -28.85 -6.39 -13.56
N GLY A 167 -27.99 -5.57 -12.95
CA GLY A 167 -27.29 -5.89 -11.71
C GLY A 167 -26.16 -6.91 -11.91
N ARG A 168 -25.79 -7.25 -13.14
CA ARG A 168 -24.77 -8.26 -13.42
C ARG A 168 -23.37 -7.67 -13.36
N VAL A 169 -22.48 -8.39 -12.69
CA VAL A 169 -21.05 -8.08 -12.58
C VAL A 169 -20.23 -9.24 -13.12
N GLU A 170 -19.09 -8.93 -13.72
CA GLU A 170 -18.09 -9.90 -14.14
C GLU A 170 -16.71 -9.42 -13.69
N LEU A 171 -16.05 -10.24 -12.89
CA LEU A 171 -14.69 -10.02 -12.39
C LEU A 171 -13.78 -11.08 -13.01
N VAL A 172 -12.54 -10.70 -13.32
CA VAL A 172 -11.51 -11.57 -13.88
C VAL A 172 -10.28 -11.54 -13.00
N VAL A 173 -10.15 -12.55 -12.15
CA VAL A 173 -8.96 -12.69 -11.29
C VAL A 173 -7.88 -13.51 -11.99
N ARG A 174 -6.62 -13.14 -11.79
CA ARG A 174 -5.50 -13.73 -12.53
C ARG A 174 -5.15 -15.15 -12.09
N LYS A 175 -5.32 -15.45 -10.80
CA LYS A 175 -4.95 -16.74 -10.20
C LYS A 175 -6.11 -17.27 -9.33
N PRO A 176 -6.37 -18.58 -9.31
CA PRO A 176 -7.27 -19.18 -8.33
C PRO A 176 -6.71 -19.04 -6.91
N GLY A 177 -7.58 -19.04 -5.91
CA GLY A 177 -7.21 -18.87 -4.51
C GLY A 177 -8.27 -18.14 -3.70
N ASP A 178 -7.90 -17.71 -2.50
CA ASP A 178 -8.77 -16.99 -1.58
C ASP A 178 -8.69 -15.48 -1.83
N TYR A 179 -9.85 -14.88 -2.11
CA TYR A 179 -10.02 -13.46 -2.33
C TYR A 179 -10.99 -12.89 -1.32
N TYR A 180 -10.70 -11.69 -0.84
CA TYR A 180 -11.73 -10.85 -0.28
C TYR A 180 -12.61 -10.29 -1.40
N LEU A 181 -13.92 -10.48 -1.27
CA LEU A 181 -14.91 -9.89 -2.14
C LEU A 181 -15.60 -8.75 -1.40
N LEU A 182 -15.45 -7.53 -1.91
CA LEU A 182 -16.18 -6.36 -1.47
C LEU A 182 -17.30 -6.06 -2.47
N LEU A 183 -18.53 -6.05 -1.97
CA LEU A 183 -19.72 -5.64 -2.71
C LEU A 183 -20.25 -4.36 -2.08
N ILE A 184 -20.49 -3.32 -2.87
CA ILE A 184 -21.02 -2.04 -2.39
C ILE A 184 -22.24 -1.68 -3.23
N SER A 185 -23.37 -1.50 -2.57
CA SER A 185 -24.60 -1.11 -3.23
C SER A 185 -24.53 0.32 -3.77
N LYS A 186 -25.18 0.58 -4.91
CA LYS A 186 -25.42 1.94 -5.39
C LYS A 186 -26.67 2.53 -4.72
N HIS A 187 -27.72 1.72 -4.63
CA HIS A 187 -29.05 2.19 -4.27
C HIS A 187 -29.45 1.97 -2.81
N ALA A 188 -28.86 1.00 -2.11
CA ALA A 188 -29.16 0.74 -0.71
C ALA A 188 -28.17 1.46 0.23
N ASP A 189 -28.72 2.30 1.10
CA ASP A 189 -27.97 2.95 2.18
C ASP A 189 -28.03 2.10 3.47
N ARG A 190 -26.95 2.14 4.25
CA ARG A 190 -26.91 1.59 5.61
C ARG A 190 -27.85 2.38 6.51
N ARG A 191 -28.38 1.71 7.54
CA ARG A 191 -29.23 2.39 8.52
C ARG A 191 -28.39 3.42 9.29
N PRO A 192 -28.96 4.59 9.62
CA PRO A 192 -28.30 5.55 10.48
C PRO A 192 -27.89 4.90 11.81
N GLY A 193 -26.60 4.93 12.15
CA GLY A 193 -26.05 4.29 13.34
C GLY A 193 -25.39 2.94 13.10
N ASP A 194 -25.66 2.28 11.97
CA ASP A 194 -24.94 1.07 11.55
C ASP A 194 -23.56 1.46 10.99
N GLY A 195 -22.57 1.50 11.88
CA GLY A 195 -21.17 1.71 11.52
C GLY A 195 -20.60 0.59 10.64
N VAL A 196 -19.39 0.80 10.11
CA VAL A 196 -18.64 -0.29 9.48
C VAL A 196 -18.27 -1.30 10.57
N ARG A 197 -18.45 -2.59 10.33
CA ARG A 197 -18.08 -3.64 11.30
C ARG A 197 -16.59 -3.50 11.64
N PRO A 198 -16.17 -3.53 12.93
CA PRO A 198 -14.78 -3.28 13.30
C PRO A 198 -13.77 -4.22 12.63
N ARG A 199 -14.18 -5.47 12.41
CA ARG A 199 -13.38 -6.47 11.66
C ARG A 199 -13.13 -6.01 10.24
N ASP A 200 -14.19 -5.71 9.49
CA ASP A 200 -14.10 -5.27 8.10
C ASP A 200 -13.30 -3.97 7.98
N ALA A 201 -13.49 -3.02 8.90
CA ALA A 201 -12.74 -1.78 8.92
C ALA A 201 -11.22 -2.03 9.05
N THR A 202 -10.84 -3.00 9.91
CA THR A 202 -9.45 -3.40 10.09
C THR A 202 -8.90 -4.06 8.84
N GLU A 203 -9.62 -5.03 8.27
CA GLU A 203 -9.21 -5.75 7.07
C GLU A 203 -9.11 -4.80 5.85
N LEU A 204 -10.11 -3.95 5.63
CA LEU A 204 -10.10 -2.95 4.56
C LEU A 204 -8.99 -1.91 4.73
N SER A 205 -8.60 -1.55 5.97
CA SER A 205 -7.53 -0.59 6.21
C SER A 205 -6.14 -1.08 5.78
N ALA A 206 -5.98 -2.39 5.60
CA ALA A 206 -4.76 -2.99 5.03
C ALA A 206 -4.63 -2.71 3.52
N TYR A 207 -5.75 -2.52 2.82
CA TYR A 207 -5.77 -2.29 1.38
C TYR A 207 -6.03 -0.83 1.01
N PHE A 208 -6.84 -0.11 1.78
CA PHE A 208 -7.30 1.24 1.45
C PHE A 208 -6.79 2.28 2.43
N GLU A 209 -6.50 3.48 1.93
CA GLU A 209 -6.13 4.63 2.78
C GLU A 209 -7.28 5.04 3.71
N SER A 210 -8.51 5.06 3.19
CA SER A 210 -9.72 5.42 3.93
C SER A 210 -10.88 4.46 3.58
N PRO A 211 -11.07 3.38 4.35
CA PRO A 211 -12.20 2.47 4.18
C PRO A 211 -13.57 3.16 4.30
N LEU A 212 -13.67 4.17 5.18
CA LEU A 212 -14.91 4.91 5.39
C LEU A 212 -15.30 5.75 4.17
N ASP A 213 -14.32 6.34 3.47
CA ASP A 213 -14.60 7.10 2.25
C ASP A 213 -15.00 6.17 1.10
N LEU A 214 -14.40 4.98 1.01
CA LEU A 214 -14.76 3.97 0.02
C LEU A 214 -16.21 3.50 0.18
N LEU A 215 -16.62 3.18 1.42
CA LEU A 215 -17.95 2.64 1.70
C LEU A 215 -19.04 3.72 1.76
N GLY A 216 -18.68 4.95 2.17
CA GLY A 216 -19.63 6.05 2.33
C GLY A 216 -20.81 5.67 3.24
N THR A 217 -22.03 5.99 2.83
CA THR A 217 -23.27 5.58 3.52
C THR A 217 -23.88 4.29 2.96
N LYS A 218 -23.24 3.66 1.97
CA LYS A 218 -23.83 2.54 1.22
C LYS A 218 -23.77 1.24 2.01
N LYS A 219 -24.76 0.37 1.78
CA LYS A 219 -24.73 -1.02 2.22
C LYS A 219 -23.58 -1.73 1.51
N TYR A 220 -22.91 -2.61 2.25
CA TYR A 220 -21.79 -3.36 1.72
C TYR A 220 -21.77 -4.77 2.30
N ASP A 221 -21.17 -5.69 1.56
CA ASP A 221 -20.77 -7.00 2.05
C ASP A 221 -19.27 -7.18 1.87
N TRP A 222 -18.62 -7.73 2.89
CA TRP A 222 -17.20 -8.04 2.90
C TRP A 222 -17.05 -9.48 3.38
N SER A 223 -16.65 -10.35 2.46
CA SER A 223 -16.55 -11.79 2.69
C SER A 223 -15.34 -12.37 1.98
N VAL A 224 -14.87 -13.53 2.45
CA VAL A 224 -13.81 -14.29 1.78
C VAL A 224 -14.46 -15.31 0.87
N GLN A 225 -14.05 -15.34 -0.39
CA GLN A 225 -14.46 -16.34 -1.37
C GLN A 225 -13.25 -17.06 -1.96
N HIS A 226 -13.40 -18.37 -2.14
CA HIS A 226 -12.40 -19.20 -2.79
C HIS A 226 -12.76 -19.39 -4.27
N PHE A 227 -11.87 -18.97 -5.17
CA PHE A 227 -12.03 -19.14 -6.61
C PHE A 227 -11.17 -20.31 -7.10
N SER A 228 -11.81 -21.39 -7.54
CA SER A 228 -11.17 -22.67 -7.87
C SER A 228 -10.81 -22.84 -9.36
N GLY A 229 -10.95 -21.80 -10.18
CA GLY A 229 -10.70 -21.87 -11.63
C GLY A 229 -11.91 -22.22 -12.49
N THR A 230 -13.00 -22.68 -11.89
CA THR A 230 -14.30 -22.80 -12.55
C THR A 230 -15.13 -21.54 -12.32
N PRO A 231 -15.87 -21.03 -13.32
CA PRO A 231 -16.79 -19.93 -13.12
C PRO A 231 -17.79 -20.26 -12.00
N SER A 232 -17.75 -19.48 -10.94
CA SER A 232 -18.67 -19.61 -9.81
C SER A 232 -19.63 -18.42 -9.82
N PRO A 233 -20.91 -18.61 -10.21
CA PRO A 233 -21.87 -17.54 -10.13
C PRO A 233 -22.26 -17.29 -8.68
N PHE A 234 -22.29 -16.02 -8.26
CA PHE A 234 -22.84 -15.63 -6.96
C PHE A 234 -24.06 -14.71 -7.12
N ASN A 235 -24.95 -14.74 -6.13
CA ASN A 235 -26.11 -13.85 -6.06
C ASN A 235 -26.10 -13.18 -4.69
N HIS A 236 -26.08 -11.85 -4.67
CA HIS A 236 -26.08 -11.07 -3.44
C HIS A 236 -27.25 -10.10 -3.42
N SER A 237 -27.92 -10.02 -2.27
CA SER A 237 -29.06 -9.12 -2.05
C SER A 237 -28.80 -8.20 -0.86
N PHE A 238 -28.76 -6.89 -1.10
CA PHE A 238 -28.56 -5.87 -0.06
C PHE A 238 -29.81 -5.61 0.81
N GLY A 239 -30.93 -6.32 0.56
CA GLY A 239 -32.18 -6.18 1.32
C GLY A 239 -32.33 -7.17 2.48
N LYS A 240 -31.72 -8.36 2.35
CA LYS A 240 -31.80 -9.40 3.37
C LYS A 240 -30.67 -9.22 4.37
N ASP A 241 -30.81 -8.27 5.28
CA ASP A 241 -30.03 -8.31 6.51
C ASP A 241 -30.49 -9.59 7.25
N GLU A 242 -29.69 -10.66 7.23
CA GLU A 242 -29.94 -11.83 8.07
C GLU A 242 -30.01 -11.35 9.52
N GLN A 243 -31.20 -11.44 10.11
CA GLN A 243 -31.45 -11.18 11.53
C GLN A 243 -30.83 -12.28 12.39
#